data_AF-A0AAU0UQ31-F1
#
_entry.id   AF-A0AAU0UQ31-F1
#
_cell.length_a   1.000
_cell.length_b   1.000
_cell.length_c   1.000
_cell.angle_alpha   90.00
_cell.angle_beta   90.00
_cell.angle_gamma   90.00
#
_symmetry.space_group_name_H-M   'P 1'
#
loop_
_entity.id
_entity.type
_entity.pdbx_description
1 polymer ?
#
loop_
_entity_poly.entity_id
_entity_poly.type
_entity_poly.pdbx_seq_one_letter_code
_entity_poly.pdbx_strand_id
1 'polypeptide(L)'
;MSKNWKILMGVMLMLLLAGIGGCLAQRVIYGVKPGVTVEGLNVGGYLPPEVTRLVTHLAIEKNRPPKNAVMMDNGEIVKEVQGVEVDIEQSKRKIMSAKRREQITLVVRQVQPEITVDLIKRLDETLGTYTTFVSGTTNRLTNITLAAKKLNFTIVPAQSLFSFNASIGPRTVEKGYKAAPIIIGEGHGMDAGGGVCQVSSTLYNATMAAKLKIVERHPHSKKVYYVPVGRDAAISFPGLDFKFYNKFQEPVIIRSRIEGRVLTIWISGTSELKKQIQGSE
;
A
#
# COMPACT_ATOMS: atom_id res chain seq x y z
N MET A 1 -66.37 -35.92 5.75
CA MET A 1 -65.03 -35.29 5.88
C MET A 1 -64.14 -35.33 4.62
N SER A 2 -64.55 -35.93 3.48
CA SER A 2 -63.65 -36.14 2.32
C SER A 2 -63.68 -35.08 1.20
N LYS A 3 -64.68 -34.19 1.16
CA LYS A 3 -64.85 -33.21 0.06
C LYS A 3 -63.98 -31.94 0.22
N ASN A 4 -63.71 -31.51 1.45
CA ASN A 4 -63.00 -30.24 1.70
C ASN A 4 -61.47 -30.35 1.52
N TRP A 5 -60.88 -31.54 1.73
CA TRP A 5 -59.44 -31.77 1.53
C TRP A 5 -59.02 -31.69 0.06
N LYS A 6 -59.85 -32.20 -0.86
CA LYS A 6 -59.56 -32.15 -2.31
C LYS A 6 -59.58 -30.71 -2.86
N ILE A 7 -60.45 -29.86 -2.34
CA ILE A 7 -60.52 -28.43 -2.71
C ILE A 7 -59.29 -27.70 -2.15
N LEU A 8 -58.90 -27.96 -0.90
CA LEU A 8 -57.70 -27.36 -0.30
C LEU A 8 -56.41 -27.76 -1.04
N MET A 9 -56.28 -29.04 -1.42
CA MET A 9 -55.15 -29.54 -2.22
C MET A 9 -55.11 -28.90 -3.62
N GLY A 10 -56.26 -28.69 -4.27
CA GLY A 10 -56.35 -28.06 -5.59
C GLY A 10 -55.97 -26.58 -5.57
N VAL A 11 -56.39 -25.84 -4.55
CA VAL A 11 -56.02 -24.42 -4.36
C VAL A 11 -54.53 -24.29 -4.04
N MET A 12 -53.99 -25.17 -3.20
CA MET A 12 -52.55 -25.18 -2.89
C MET A 12 -51.70 -25.54 -4.12
N LEU A 13 -52.13 -26.50 -4.95
CA LEU A 13 -51.46 -26.86 -6.21
C LEU A 13 -51.54 -25.73 -7.25
N MET A 14 -52.68 -25.02 -7.36
CA MET A 14 -52.80 -23.82 -8.21
C MET A 14 -51.90 -22.68 -7.73
N LEU A 15 -51.82 -22.42 -6.42
CA LEU A 15 -50.94 -21.39 -5.87
C LEU A 15 -49.45 -21.76 -6.05
N LEU A 16 -49.10 -23.04 -5.95
CA LEU A 16 -47.77 -23.57 -6.29
C LEU A 16 -47.46 -23.42 -7.79
N LEU A 17 -48.39 -23.79 -8.68
CA LEU A 17 -48.24 -23.63 -10.13
C LEU A 17 -48.21 -22.15 -10.56
N ALA A 18 -48.95 -21.27 -9.89
CA ALA A 18 -48.91 -19.84 -10.09
C ALA A 18 -47.59 -19.23 -9.56
N GLY A 19 -47.07 -19.73 -8.44
CA GLY A 19 -45.75 -19.35 -7.92
C GLY A 19 -44.61 -19.78 -8.84
N ILE A 20 -44.66 -21.01 -9.36
CA ILE A 20 -43.68 -21.54 -10.33
C ILE A 20 -43.82 -20.85 -11.70
N GLY A 21 -45.05 -20.68 -12.19
CA GLY A 21 -45.37 -20.01 -13.45
C GLY A 21 -45.05 -18.52 -13.44
N GLY A 22 -45.28 -17.83 -12.31
CA GLY A 22 -44.89 -16.44 -12.10
C GLY A 22 -43.37 -16.26 -12.14
N CYS A 23 -42.62 -17.18 -11.53
CA CYS A 23 -41.15 -17.19 -11.58
C CYS A 23 -40.62 -17.40 -13.01
N LEU A 24 -41.23 -18.30 -13.79
CA LEU A 24 -40.88 -18.53 -15.20
C LEU A 24 -41.22 -17.32 -16.10
N ALA A 25 -42.42 -16.74 -15.95
CA ALA A 25 -42.83 -15.57 -16.70
C ALA A 25 -41.93 -14.36 -16.42
N GLN A 26 -41.54 -14.16 -15.16
CA GLN A 26 -40.65 -13.07 -14.76
C GLN A 26 -39.27 -13.18 -15.43
N ARG A 27 -38.71 -14.40 -15.54
CA ARG A 27 -37.44 -14.65 -16.22
C ARG A 27 -37.51 -14.41 -17.73
N VAL A 28 -38.64 -14.66 -18.37
CA VAL A 28 -38.82 -14.41 -19.80
C VAL A 28 -38.97 -12.91 -20.10
N ILE A 29 -39.68 -12.17 -19.24
CA ILE A 29 -39.97 -10.74 -19.43
C ILE A 29 -38.78 -9.87 -19.02
N TYR A 30 -38.22 -10.12 -17.83
CA TYR A 30 -37.23 -9.24 -17.19
C TYR A 30 -35.82 -9.83 -17.16
N GLY A 31 -35.66 -11.10 -17.53
CA GLY A 31 -34.36 -11.78 -17.55
C GLY A 31 -33.58 -11.58 -18.84
N VAL A 32 -32.32 -11.99 -18.79
CA VAL A 32 -31.39 -11.97 -19.93
C VAL A 32 -31.95 -12.82 -21.08
N LYS A 33 -31.74 -12.39 -22.33
CA LYS A 33 -32.28 -13.09 -23.50
C LYS A 33 -31.75 -14.52 -23.62
N PRO A 34 -32.56 -15.48 -24.11
CA PRO A 34 -32.15 -16.89 -24.16
C PRO A 34 -30.87 -17.13 -24.96
N GLY A 35 -30.01 -18.01 -24.45
CA GLY A 35 -28.77 -18.42 -25.08
C GLY A 35 -27.64 -17.40 -25.01
N VAL A 36 -27.83 -16.25 -24.36
CA VAL A 36 -26.72 -15.34 -24.06
C VAL A 36 -25.69 -16.07 -23.21
N THR A 37 -24.42 -15.89 -23.54
CA THR A 37 -23.31 -16.44 -22.76
C THR A 37 -22.39 -15.34 -22.27
N VAL A 38 -21.85 -15.52 -21.06
CA VAL A 38 -20.86 -14.63 -20.45
C VAL A 38 -19.65 -15.47 -20.09
N GLU A 39 -18.50 -15.20 -20.72
CA GLU A 39 -17.26 -15.99 -20.50
C GLU A 39 -17.51 -17.51 -20.69
N GLY A 40 -18.36 -17.87 -21.65
CA GLY A 40 -18.74 -19.27 -21.93
C GLY A 40 -19.88 -19.84 -21.06
N LEU A 41 -20.32 -19.14 -20.02
CA LEU A 41 -21.44 -19.56 -19.16
C LEU A 41 -22.77 -19.09 -19.75
N ASN A 42 -23.75 -19.99 -19.91
CA ASN A 42 -25.08 -19.61 -20.37
C ASN A 42 -25.86 -18.93 -19.24
N VAL A 43 -26.29 -17.69 -19.49
CA VAL A 43 -26.99 -16.82 -18.53
C VAL A 43 -28.41 -16.47 -18.97
N GLY A 44 -28.93 -17.15 -20.00
CA GLY A 44 -30.30 -16.92 -20.48
C GLY A 44 -31.33 -17.10 -19.36
N GLY A 45 -32.20 -16.12 -19.18
CA GLY A 45 -33.22 -16.11 -18.13
C GLY A 45 -32.73 -15.68 -16.75
N TYR A 46 -31.46 -15.28 -16.60
CA TYR A 46 -30.96 -14.70 -15.34
C TYR A 46 -31.63 -13.36 -15.09
N LEU A 47 -32.05 -13.12 -13.85
CA LEU A 47 -32.59 -11.85 -13.38
C LEU A 47 -31.46 -10.88 -12.99
N PRO A 48 -31.71 -9.56 -12.90
CA PRO A 48 -30.67 -8.58 -12.59
C PRO A 48 -29.83 -8.89 -11.34
N PRO A 49 -30.39 -9.36 -10.20
CA PRO A 49 -29.59 -9.73 -9.04
C PRO A 49 -28.68 -10.95 -9.27
N GLU A 50 -29.12 -11.90 -10.09
CA GLU A 50 -28.34 -13.09 -10.44
C GLU A 50 -27.18 -12.74 -11.36
N VAL A 51 -27.42 -11.84 -12.33
CA VAL A 51 -26.36 -11.27 -13.16
C VAL A 51 -25.35 -10.53 -12.31
N THR A 52 -25.79 -9.67 -11.37
CA THR A 52 -24.86 -8.98 -10.45
C THR A 52 -24.02 -9.99 -9.67
N ARG A 53 -24.62 -11.03 -9.07
CA ARG A 53 -23.88 -12.07 -8.33
C ARG A 53 -22.86 -12.79 -9.21
N LEU A 54 -23.24 -13.16 -10.43
CA LEU A 54 -22.33 -13.81 -11.38
C LEU A 54 -21.15 -12.89 -11.72
N VAL A 55 -21.42 -11.63 -12.09
CA VAL A 55 -20.37 -10.67 -12.46
C VAL A 55 -19.44 -10.41 -11.28
N THR A 56 -19.97 -10.26 -10.06
CA THR A 56 -19.16 -10.11 -8.85
C THR A 56 -18.29 -11.34 -8.61
N HIS A 57 -18.81 -12.55 -8.83
CA HIS A 57 -18.01 -13.77 -8.68
C HIS A 57 -16.89 -13.85 -9.71
N LEU A 58 -17.18 -13.60 -10.99
CA LEU A 58 -16.18 -13.54 -12.05
C LEU A 58 -15.16 -12.42 -11.85
N ALA A 59 -15.55 -11.31 -11.21
CA ALA A 59 -14.66 -10.23 -10.84
C ALA A 59 -13.60 -10.66 -9.82
N ILE A 60 -13.90 -11.58 -8.90
CA ILE A 60 -12.91 -12.10 -7.95
C ILE A 60 -11.76 -12.78 -8.70
N GLU A 61 -12.07 -13.53 -9.75
CA GLU A 61 -11.06 -14.25 -10.54
C GLU A 61 -10.32 -13.33 -11.52
N LYS A 62 -11.01 -12.34 -12.09
CA LYS A 62 -10.44 -11.46 -13.13
C LYS A 62 -9.75 -10.23 -12.58
N ASN A 63 -10.16 -9.73 -11.42
CA ASN A 63 -9.56 -8.52 -10.85
C ASN A 63 -8.10 -8.79 -10.47
N ARG A 64 -7.23 -7.89 -10.92
CA ARG A 64 -5.81 -7.90 -10.60
C ARG A 64 -5.46 -6.51 -10.10
N PRO A 65 -5.07 -6.33 -8.82
CA PRO A 65 -4.66 -5.01 -8.35
C PRO A 65 -3.42 -4.54 -9.11
N PRO A 66 -3.27 -3.22 -9.34
CA PRO A 66 -2.04 -2.70 -9.92
C PRO A 66 -0.86 -2.96 -8.98
N LYS A 67 0.34 -3.07 -9.55
CA LYS A 67 1.58 -3.15 -8.79
C LYS A 67 2.42 -1.92 -9.07
N ASN A 68 2.74 -1.19 -8.01
CA ASN A 68 3.60 -0.02 -8.06
C ASN A 68 5.02 -0.38 -8.54
N ALA A 69 5.67 0.56 -9.21
CA ALA A 69 7.10 0.50 -9.45
C ALA A 69 7.84 0.57 -8.12
N VAL A 70 8.97 -0.14 -8.03
CA VAL A 70 9.79 -0.22 -6.83
C VAL A 70 11.24 0.07 -7.21
N MET A 71 11.91 0.85 -6.37
CA MET A 71 13.35 1.06 -6.49
C MET A 71 14.07 0.12 -5.51
N MET A 72 14.94 -0.72 -6.04
CA MET A 72 15.68 -1.73 -5.29
C MET A 72 16.90 -1.11 -4.60
N ASP A 73 17.48 -1.80 -3.61
CA ASP A 73 18.65 -1.35 -2.85
C ASP A 73 19.87 -1.01 -3.75
N ASN A 74 19.98 -1.65 -4.92
CA ASN A 74 21.04 -1.41 -5.93
C ASN A 74 20.76 -0.20 -6.84
N GLY A 75 19.62 0.46 -6.70
CA GLY A 75 19.16 1.57 -7.52
C GLY A 75 18.42 1.17 -8.80
N GLU A 76 18.24 -0.13 -9.05
CA GLU A 76 17.44 -0.62 -10.17
C GLU A 76 15.94 -0.37 -9.93
N ILE A 77 15.22 0.02 -10.98
CA ILE A 77 13.78 0.27 -10.92
C ILE A 77 13.05 -0.92 -11.54
N VAL A 78 12.27 -1.63 -10.72
CA VAL A 78 11.32 -2.63 -11.19
C VAL A 78 10.07 -1.91 -11.68
N LYS A 79 9.75 -2.10 -12.96
CA LYS A 79 8.61 -1.45 -13.62
C LYS A 79 7.27 -1.85 -13.00
N GLU A 80 6.37 -0.89 -12.93
CA GLU A 80 5.00 -1.07 -12.52
C GLU A 80 4.20 -2.02 -13.43
N VAL A 81 3.12 -2.62 -12.89
CA VAL A 81 2.17 -3.45 -13.65
C VAL A 81 0.77 -2.86 -13.51
N GLN A 82 0.10 -2.65 -14.64
CA GLN A 82 -1.28 -2.18 -14.65
C GLN A 82 -2.22 -3.22 -14.05
N GLY A 83 -3.16 -2.74 -13.25
CA GLY A 83 -4.24 -3.53 -12.71
C GLY A 83 -5.40 -3.64 -13.69
N VAL A 84 -6.26 -4.63 -13.44
CA VAL A 84 -7.50 -4.83 -14.17
C VAL A 84 -8.62 -4.96 -13.15
N GLU A 85 -9.70 -4.23 -13.36
CA GLU A 85 -10.88 -4.31 -12.52
C GLU A 85 -12.13 -4.44 -13.39
N VAL A 86 -13.00 -5.39 -13.06
CA VAL A 86 -14.29 -5.56 -13.70
C VAL A 86 -15.22 -4.42 -13.27
N ASP A 87 -15.75 -3.69 -14.24
CA ASP A 87 -16.85 -2.76 -14.01
C ASP A 87 -18.15 -3.57 -13.89
N ILE A 88 -18.55 -3.82 -12.65
CA ILE A 88 -19.71 -4.67 -12.34
C ILE A 88 -20.99 -4.10 -12.96
N GLU A 89 -21.21 -2.79 -12.83
CA GLU A 89 -22.45 -2.16 -13.28
C GLU A 89 -22.51 -2.05 -14.81
N GLN A 90 -21.41 -1.70 -15.46
CA GLN A 90 -21.36 -1.65 -16.92
C GLN A 90 -21.45 -3.05 -17.53
N SER A 91 -20.81 -4.05 -16.93
CA SER A 91 -20.93 -5.45 -17.34
C SER A 91 -22.37 -5.95 -17.19
N LYS A 92 -23.00 -5.70 -16.05
CA LYS A 92 -24.41 -6.03 -15.81
C LYS A 92 -25.31 -5.38 -16.86
N ARG A 93 -25.17 -4.08 -17.11
CA ARG A 93 -25.96 -3.38 -18.13
C ARG A 93 -25.81 -4.02 -19.50
N LYS A 94 -24.58 -4.33 -19.91
CA LYS A 94 -24.27 -4.99 -21.18
C LYS A 94 -24.90 -6.39 -21.29
N ILE A 95 -24.89 -7.16 -20.22
CA ILE A 95 -25.50 -8.50 -20.17
C ILE A 95 -27.03 -8.41 -20.26
N MET A 96 -27.64 -7.49 -19.51
CA MET A 96 -29.10 -7.32 -19.50
C MET A 96 -29.65 -6.81 -20.84
N SER A 97 -28.89 -6.02 -21.58
CA SER A 97 -29.27 -5.51 -22.90
C SER A 97 -28.87 -6.42 -24.07
N ALA A 98 -28.22 -7.55 -23.80
CA ALA A 98 -27.72 -8.47 -24.82
C ALA A 98 -28.84 -9.08 -25.68
N LYS A 99 -28.56 -9.26 -26.97
CA LYS A 99 -29.44 -9.92 -27.92
C LYS A 99 -29.43 -11.43 -27.70
N ARG A 100 -30.47 -12.11 -28.19
CA ARG A 100 -30.60 -13.58 -28.08
C ARG A 100 -29.36 -14.26 -28.68
N ARG A 101 -28.78 -15.22 -27.94
CA ARG A 101 -27.55 -15.96 -28.31
C ARG A 101 -26.28 -15.11 -28.46
N GLU A 102 -26.26 -13.89 -27.93
CA GLU A 102 -25.06 -13.06 -27.95
C GLU A 102 -23.99 -13.57 -26.97
N GLN A 103 -22.72 -13.42 -27.34
CA GLN A 103 -21.59 -13.73 -26.47
C GLN A 103 -21.04 -12.43 -25.89
N ILE A 104 -21.05 -12.33 -24.56
CA ILE A 104 -20.67 -11.13 -23.83
C ILE A 104 -19.37 -11.38 -23.08
N THR A 105 -18.39 -10.51 -23.30
CA THR A 105 -17.23 -10.36 -22.44
C THR A 105 -17.50 -9.31 -21.37
N LEU A 106 -16.96 -9.53 -20.17
CA LEU A 106 -17.05 -8.56 -19.09
C LEU A 106 -16.36 -7.25 -19.47
N VAL A 107 -16.95 -6.15 -19.02
CA VAL A 107 -16.36 -4.84 -19.19
C VAL A 107 -15.35 -4.63 -18.07
N VAL A 108 -14.12 -4.35 -18.46
CA VAL A 108 -13.01 -4.13 -17.54
C VAL A 108 -12.43 -2.74 -17.73
N ARG A 109 -11.93 -2.15 -16.64
CA ARG A 109 -11.14 -0.92 -16.65
C ARG A 109 -9.71 -1.23 -16.24
N GLN A 110 -8.78 -0.52 -16.88
CA GLN A 110 -7.38 -0.50 -16.48
C GLN A 110 -7.25 0.34 -15.21
N VAL A 111 -6.59 -0.19 -14.18
CA VAL A 111 -6.27 0.55 -12.97
C VAL A 111 -4.79 0.90 -13.01
N GLN A 112 -4.46 2.19 -13.05
CA GLN A 112 -3.07 2.62 -13.05
C GLN A 112 -2.46 2.46 -11.66
N PRO A 113 -1.19 2.06 -11.58
CA PRO A 113 -0.43 2.09 -10.33
C PRO A 113 -0.20 3.53 -9.88
N GLU A 114 -0.16 3.74 -8.57
CA GLU A 114 0.09 5.05 -7.98
C GLU A 114 1.55 5.50 -8.17
N ILE A 115 2.48 4.55 -8.22
CA ILE A 115 3.90 4.81 -8.41
C ILE A 115 4.35 4.15 -9.71
N THR A 116 4.83 4.96 -10.65
CA THR A 116 5.36 4.54 -11.95
C THR A 116 6.86 4.78 -12.03
N VAL A 117 7.55 4.14 -12.97
CA VAL A 117 8.97 4.42 -13.26
C VAL A 117 9.18 5.90 -13.55
N ASP A 118 8.30 6.51 -14.33
CA ASP A 118 8.40 7.92 -14.69
C ASP A 118 8.23 8.82 -13.46
N LEU A 119 7.36 8.44 -12.52
CA LEU A 119 7.26 9.15 -11.25
C LEU A 119 8.54 9.02 -10.44
N ILE A 120 9.08 7.80 -10.26
CA ILE A 120 10.35 7.58 -9.51
C ILE A 120 11.49 8.41 -10.09
N LYS A 121 11.60 8.48 -11.43
CA LYS A 121 12.63 9.29 -12.11
C LYS A 121 12.50 10.78 -11.82
N ARG A 122 11.28 11.28 -11.60
CA ARG A 122 11.01 12.67 -11.23
C ARG A 122 11.19 12.96 -9.74
N LEU A 123 11.38 11.94 -8.88
CA LEU A 123 11.66 12.14 -7.46
C LEU A 123 13.14 12.47 -7.24
N ASP A 124 13.69 13.44 -7.96
CA ASP A 124 15.12 13.79 -7.94
C ASP A 124 15.44 15.01 -7.08
N GLU A 125 14.48 15.92 -6.90
CA GLU A 125 14.65 17.17 -6.19
C GLU A 125 14.75 16.99 -4.68
N THR A 126 15.79 17.54 -4.06
CA THR A 126 15.94 17.51 -2.59
C THR A 126 14.96 18.47 -1.94
N LEU A 127 14.08 17.93 -1.10
CA LEU A 127 13.15 18.67 -0.25
C LEU A 127 13.76 18.95 1.13
N GLY A 128 14.55 18.00 1.64
CA GLY A 128 15.23 18.12 2.92
C GLY A 128 16.45 17.23 2.97
N THR A 129 17.49 17.67 3.66
CA THR A 129 18.73 16.91 3.81
C THR A 129 19.32 17.12 5.20
N TYR A 130 19.99 16.11 5.71
CA TYR A 130 20.76 16.24 6.94
C TYR A 130 21.96 15.28 6.94
N THR A 131 23.06 15.75 7.52
CA THR A 131 24.32 15.02 7.60
C THR A 131 24.76 14.88 9.05
N THR A 132 25.21 13.69 9.42
CA THR A 132 25.84 13.42 10.71
C THR A 132 27.17 12.69 10.54
N PHE A 133 28.07 12.84 11.51
CA PHE A 133 29.38 12.20 11.51
C PHE A 133 29.38 10.98 12.43
N VAL A 134 29.92 9.87 11.95
CA VAL A 134 29.96 8.58 12.63
C VAL A 134 31.28 8.46 13.40
N SER A 135 31.22 8.50 14.72
CA SER A 135 32.35 8.20 15.60
C SER A 135 32.27 6.76 16.13
N GLY A 136 33.32 6.31 16.81
CA GLY A 136 33.37 5.03 17.50
C GLY A 136 33.98 3.88 16.69
N THR A 137 33.56 2.66 17.04
CA THR A 137 34.13 1.39 16.56
C THR A 137 33.65 1.03 15.16
N THR A 138 34.38 0.11 14.51
CA THR A 138 33.98 -0.47 13.22
C THR A 138 32.63 -1.19 13.30
N ASN A 139 32.33 -1.89 14.40
CA ASN A 139 31.01 -2.51 14.62
C ASN A 139 29.86 -1.50 14.54
N ARG A 140 30.04 -0.32 15.17
CA ARG A 140 29.06 0.76 15.13
C ARG A 140 28.88 1.28 13.71
N LEU A 141 29.97 1.47 12.98
CA LEU A 141 29.93 1.87 11.57
C LEU A 141 29.17 0.83 10.73
N THR A 142 29.47 -0.47 10.89
CA THR A 142 28.76 -1.57 10.20
C THR A 142 27.25 -1.51 10.45
N ASN A 143 26.82 -1.33 11.70
CA ASN A 143 25.40 -1.23 12.05
C ASN A 143 24.71 -0.05 11.36
N ILE A 144 25.35 1.13 11.38
CA ILE A 144 24.85 2.34 10.73
C ILE A 144 24.79 2.15 9.21
N THR A 145 25.81 1.55 8.61
CA THR A 145 25.83 1.24 7.18
C THR A 145 24.71 0.28 6.78
N LEU A 146 24.47 -0.78 7.56
CA LEU A 146 23.37 -1.72 7.29
C LEU A 146 22.01 -1.04 7.38
N ALA A 147 21.76 -0.26 8.43
CA ALA A 147 20.51 0.47 8.58
C ALA A 147 20.31 1.55 7.51
N ALA A 148 21.37 2.28 7.14
CA ALA A 148 21.31 3.26 6.05
C ALA A 148 20.97 2.58 4.73
N LYS A 149 21.65 1.47 4.38
CA LYS A 149 21.36 0.70 3.16
C LYS A 149 19.90 0.24 3.09
N LYS A 150 19.34 -0.26 4.19
CA LYS A 150 17.93 -0.67 4.26
C LYS A 150 16.93 0.48 4.09
N LEU A 151 17.33 1.68 4.48
CA LEU A 151 16.51 2.87 4.32
C LEU A 151 16.62 3.48 2.91
N ASN A 152 17.74 3.24 2.22
CA ASN A 152 17.99 3.83 0.92
C ASN A 152 16.94 3.39 -0.11
N PHE A 153 16.51 4.32 -0.95
CA PHE A 153 15.47 4.12 -1.96
C PHE A 153 14.08 3.71 -1.43
N THR A 154 13.82 3.92 -0.14
CA THR A 154 12.47 3.71 0.41
C THR A 154 11.51 4.78 -0.11
N ILE A 155 10.49 4.38 -0.85
CA ILE A 155 9.43 5.26 -1.33
C ILE A 155 8.32 5.31 -0.28
N VAL A 156 7.93 6.52 0.12
CA VAL A 156 6.78 6.77 0.99
C VAL A 156 5.65 7.31 0.12
N PRO A 157 4.57 6.54 -0.09
CA PRO A 157 3.46 6.96 -0.95
C PRO A 157 2.81 8.27 -0.47
N ALA A 158 2.03 8.89 -1.35
CA ALA A 158 1.19 10.03 -0.98
C ALA A 158 0.25 9.65 0.17
N GLN A 159 -0.06 10.61 1.04
CA GLN A 159 -1.02 10.44 2.14
C GLN A 159 -0.78 9.19 3.02
N SER A 160 0.48 8.77 3.19
CA SER A 160 0.84 7.52 3.85
C SER A 160 1.78 7.71 5.03
N LEU A 161 1.71 6.79 5.99
CA LEU A 161 2.56 6.75 7.18
C LEU A 161 3.85 5.97 6.89
N PHE A 162 5.00 6.55 7.24
CA PHE A 162 6.27 5.85 7.32
C PHE A 162 6.58 5.44 8.77
N SER A 163 7.17 4.26 8.94
CA SER A 163 7.71 3.76 10.21
C SER A 163 9.15 3.29 10.00
N PHE A 164 10.06 3.81 10.81
CA PHE A 164 11.48 3.44 10.75
C PHE A 164 11.68 1.97 11.10
N ASN A 165 11.04 1.49 12.17
CA ASN A 165 11.12 0.08 12.58
C ASN A 165 10.50 -0.87 11.55
N ALA A 166 9.39 -0.51 10.91
CA ALA A 166 8.80 -1.32 9.85
C ALA A 166 9.68 -1.38 8.60
N SER A 167 10.37 -0.28 8.28
CA SER A 167 11.26 -0.18 7.13
C SER A 167 12.53 -1.03 7.27
N ILE A 168 13.23 -0.96 8.41
CA ILE A 168 14.52 -1.65 8.56
C ILE A 168 14.45 -2.98 9.33
N GLY A 169 13.36 -3.22 10.07
CA GLY A 169 13.14 -4.45 10.86
C GLY A 169 14.02 -4.60 12.11
N PRO A 170 14.08 -5.81 12.71
CA PRO A 170 14.89 -6.07 13.91
C PRO A 170 16.39 -6.04 13.62
N ARG A 171 17.19 -5.59 14.60
CA ARG A 171 18.65 -5.45 14.50
C ARG A 171 19.37 -6.65 15.15
N THR A 172 19.31 -7.82 14.52
CA THR A 172 19.87 -9.05 15.10
C THR A 172 21.23 -9.43 14.51
N VAL A 173 21.97 -10.29 15.21
CA VAL A 173 23.29 -10.77 14.77
C VAL A 173 23.20 -11.55 13.45
N GLU A 174 22.14 -12.33 13.25
CA GLU A 174 21.86 -13.10 12.04
C GLU A 174 21.66 -12.19 10.83
N LYS A 175 21.15 -10.97 11.05
CA LYS A 175 21.01 -9.93 10.02
C LYS A 175 22.29 -9.12 9.81
N GLY A 176 23.40 -9.54 10.41
CA GLY A 176 24.73 -8.94 10.27
C GLY A 176 25.03 -7.80 11.24
N TYR A 177 24.08 -7.43 12.12
CA TYR A 177 24.34 -6.42 13.13
C TYR A 177 25.36 -6.91 14.16
N LYS A 178 26.17 -5.99 14.66
CA LYS A 178 27.29 -6.25 15.58
C LYS A 178 27.02 -5.60 16.92
N ALA A 179 27.53 -6.20 17.99
CA ALA A 179 27.51 -5.60 19.31
C ALA A 179 28.26 -4.25 19.29
N ALA A 180 27.57 -3.19 19.68
CA ALA A 180 28.11 -1.84 19.78
C ALA A 180 27.42 -1.09 20.94
N PRO A 181 28.01 0.02 21.43
CA PRO A 181 27.44 0.74 22.57
C PRO A 181 26.01 1.24 22.31
N ILE A 182 25.14 1.05 23.30
CA ILE A 182 23.77 1.56 23.37
C ILE A 182 23.51 2.28 24.69
N ILE A 183 22.47 3.11 24.70
CA ILE A 183 21.95 3.73 25.93
C ILE A 183 20.79 2.84 26.42
N ILE A 184 20.84 2.39 27.67
CA ILE A 184 19.79 1.60 28.32
C ILE A 184 19.41 2.31 29.61
N GLY A 185 18.19 2.84 29.70
CA GLY A 185 17.76 3.64 30.86
C GLY A 185 18.72 4.81 31.13
N GLU A 186 19.30 4.83 32.33
CA GLU A 186 20.33 5.79 32.74
C GLU A 186 21.76 5.25 32.59
N GLY A 187 21.96 4.09 31.96
CA GLY A 187 23.25 3.43 31.78
C GLY A 187 23.76 3.40 30.34
N HIS A 188 24.83 2.62 30.13
CA HIS A 188 25.31 2.22 28.82
C HIS A 188 25.40 0.69 28.79
N GLY A 189 25.10 0.10 27.64
CA GLY A 189 25.22 -1.34 27.40
C GLY A 189 25.83 -1.61 26.03
N MET A 190 25.97 -2.89 25.70
CA MET A 190 26.40 -3.36 24.39
C MET A 190 25.29 -4.22 23.81
N ASP A 191 24.85 -3.91 22.59
CA ASP A 191 23.82 -4.70 21.92
C ASP A 191 23.99 -4.65 20.40
N ALA A 192 23.40 -5.63 19.71
CA ALA A 192 23.30 -5.64 18.26
C ALA A 192 22.52 -4.40 17.79
N GLY A 193 23.06 -3.69 16.79
CA GLY A 193 22.43 -2.48 16.27
C GLY A 193 22.78 -1.20 17.04
N GLY A 194 23.73 -1.25 17.97
CA GLY A 194 24.28 -0.03 18.58
C GLY A 194 24.75 0.97 17.51
N GLY A 195 24.27 2.20 17.61
CA GLY A 195 24.49 3.28 16.62
C GLY A 195 23.30 3.56 15.69
N VAL A 196 22.33 2.67 15.55
CA VAL A 196 21.21 2.85 14.59
C VAL A 196 20.31 4.06 14.93
N CYS A 197 20.23 4.48 16.19
CA CYS A 197 19.53 5.72 16.56
C CYS A 197 20.12 6.97 15.87
N GLN A 198 21.40 6.96 15.47
CA GLN A 198 21.98 8.03 14.66
C GLN A 198 21.33 8.10 13.27
N VAL A 199 21.00 6.96 12.65
CA VAL A 199 20.30 6.91 11.37
C VAL A 199 18.89 7.48 11.52
N SER A 200 18.16 7.07 12.56
CA SER A 200 16.83 7.61 12.87
C SER A 200 16.86 9.13 13.13
N SER A 201 17.85 9.61 13.90
CA SER A 201 18.02 11.05 14.17
C SER A 201 18.39 11.82 12.91
N THR A 202 19.23 11.26 12.04
CA THR A 202 19.59 11.89 10.75
C THR A 202 18.36 11.98 9.85
N LEU A 203 17.57 10.91 9.77
CA LEU A 203 16.32 10.89 9.01
C LEU A 203 15.32 11.91 9.56
N TYR A 204 15.13 11.96 10.89
CA TYR A 204 14.24 12.92 11.54
C TYR A 204 14.53 14.36 11.12
N ASN A 205 15.81 14.75 11.11
CA ASN A 205 16.19 16.10 10.70
C ASN A 205 15.97 16.36 9.20
N ALA A 206 16.26 15.38 8.33
CA ALA A 206 15.96 15.50 6.91
C ALA A 206 14.45 15.60 6.66
N THR A 207 13.63 14.84 7.40
CA THR A 207 12.16 14.89 7.39
C THR A 207 11.63 16.24 7.84
N MET A 208 12.21 16.82 8.91
CA MET A 208 11.87 18.19 9.35
C MET A 208 12.20 19.22 8.28
N ALA A 209 13.39 19.14 7.68
CA ALA A 209 13.81 20.04 6.61
C ALA A 209 12.87 19.95 5.39
N ALA A 210 12.35 18.76 5.10
CA ALA A 210 11.36 18.51 4.05
C ALA A 210 9.91 18.91 4.42
N LYS A 211 9.69 19.55 5.59
CA LYS A 211 8.38 19.98 6.09
C LYS A 211 7.32 18.86 6.17
N LEU A 212 7.74 17.60 6.33
CA LEU A 212 6.86 16.46 6.54
C LEU A 212 6.27 16.46 7.96
N LYS A 213 5.12 15.81 8.15
CA LYS A 213 4.44 15.78 9.46
C LYS A 213 5.06 14.69 10.34
N ILE A 214 5.72 15.08 11.42
CA ILE A 214 6.20 14.13 12.44
C ILE A 214 5.00 13.58 13.22
N VAL A 215 4.91 12.25 13.32
CA VAL A 215 3.81 11.54 14.00
C VAL A 215 4.28 10.95 15.32
N GLU A 216 5.48 10.37 15.33
CA GLU A 216 6.08 9.78 16.53
C GLU A 216 7.57 10.11 16.55
N ARG A 217 8.04 10.65 17.69
CA ARG A 217 9.46 10.91 17.95
C ARG A 217 9.70 10.89 19.46
N HIS A 218 10.75 10.19 19.88
CA HIS A 218 11.16 10.11 21.28
C HIS A 218 12.58 10.67 21.44
N PRO A 219 12.86 11.51 22.44
CA PRO A 219 14.24 11.86 22.80
C PRO A 219 14.97 10.67 23.42
N HIS A 220 16.29 10.70 23.37
CA HIS A 220 17.14 9.84 24.19
C HIS A 220 17.07 10.30 25.65
N SER A 221 17.20 9.37 26.58
CA SER A 221 17.35 9.65 28.02
C SER A 221 18.65 10.39 28.36
N LYS A 222 19.64 10.36 27.45
CA LYS A 222 20.93 11.02 27.60
C LYS A 222 21.29 11.82 26.36
N LYS A 223 22.14 12.83 26.56
CA LYS A 223 22.72 13.62 25.48
C LYS A 223 23.45 12.72 24.48
N VAL A 224 23.11 12.87 23.21
CA VAL A 224 23.84 12.31 22.07
C VAL A 224 24.69 13.40 21.42
N TYR A 225 25.82 13.01 20.82
CA TYR A 225 26.81 13.97 20.30
C TYR A 225 26.75 14.16 18.77
N TYR A 226 25.98 13.34 18.07
CA TYR A 226 25.89 13.39 16.60
C TYR A 226 24.79 14.34 16.08
N VAL A 227 23.97 14.92 16.96
CA VAL A 227 22.96 15.95 16.66
C VAL A 227 22.83 16.94 17.83
N PRO A 228 22.36 18.19 17.61
CA PRO A 228 22.03 19.12 18.68
C PRO A 228 20.91 18.62 19.61
N VAL A 229 20.77 19.27 20.77
CA VAL A 229 19.68 18.98 21.71
C VAL A 229 18.32 19.19 21.03
N GLY A 230 17.39 18.26 21.25
CA GLY A 230 16.06 18.29 20.64
C GLY A 230 16.04 17.86 19.16
N ARG A 231 17.18 17.50 18.58
CA ARG A 231 17.29 17.04 17.17
C ARG A 231 17.49 15.53 17.05
N ASP A 232 17.31 14.80 18.14
CA ASP A 232 17.51 13.36 18.24
C ASP A 232 16.20 12.58 18.12
N ALA A 233 16.26 11.36 17.60
CA ALA A 233 15.14 10.44 17.55
C ALA A 233 15.62 9.05 18.02
N ALA A 234 15.21 8.67 19.22
CA ALA A 234 15.51 7.39 19.83
C ALA A 234 14.55 6.33 19.29
N ILE A 235 15.08 5.14 19.01
CA ILE A 235 14.30 3.97 18.60
C ILE A 235 14.70 2.74 19.40
N SER A 236 13.78 1.81 19.55
CA SER A 236 14.02 0.45 20.04
C SER A 236 13.09 -0.50 19.29
N PHE A 237 13.54 -1.72 19.02
CA PHE A 237 12.70 -2.71 18.34
C PHE A 237 12.19 -3.74 19.35
N PRO A 238 10.88 -4.04 19.42
CA PRO A 238 9.75 -3.46 18.66
C PRO A 238 9.11 -2.22 19.33
N GLY A 239 9.75 -1.62 20.33
CA GLY A 239 9.21 -0.50 21.13
C GLY A 239 9.21 0.86 20.43
N LEU A 240 10.12 1.75 20.85
CA LEU A 240 10.15 3.16 20.41
C LEU A 240 10.39 3.25 18.90
N ASP A 241 9.61 4.07 18.21
CA ASP A 241 9.74 4.25 16.78
C ASP A 241 9.87 5.73 16.39
N PHE A 242 10.38 5.95 15.18
CA PHE A 242 10.29 7.23 14.51
C PHE A 242 9.32 7.09 13.33
N LYS A 243 8.23 7.87 13.38
CA LYS A 243 7.18 7.85 12.36
C LYS A 243 6.90 9.25 11.84
N PHE A 244 6.70 9.36 10.54
CA PHE A 244 6.22 10.59 9.91
C PHE A 244 5.16 10.26 8.87
N TYR A 245 4.29 11.22 8.61
CA TYR A 245 3.23 11.13 7.62
C TYR A 245 3.58 11.98 6.40
N ASN A 246 3.57 11.36 5.23
CA ASN A 246 3.63 12.08 3.97
C ASN A 246 2.29 12.78 3.71
N LYS A 247 2.19 14.03 4.16
CA LYS A 247 1.00 14.86 3.99
C LYS A 247 0.80 15.40 2.57
N PHE A 248 1.72 15.11 1.63
CA PHE A 248 1.63 15.57 0.25
C PHE A 248 0.78 14.63 -0.61
N GLN A 249 0.33 15.14 -1.77
CA GLN A 249 -0.44 14.38 -2.76
C GLN A 249 0.46 13.58 -3.72
N GLU A 250 1.77 13.65 -3.51
CA GLU A 250 2.79 12.94 -4.30
C GLU A 250 3.69 12.12 -3.36
N PRO A 251 4.26 11.00 -3.83
CA PRO A 251 5.22 10.24 -3.04
C PRO A 251 6.51 11.02 -2.82
N VAL A 252 7.25 10.63 -1.79
CA VAL A 252 8.64 11.06 -1.57
C VAL A 252 9.54 9.85 -1.50
N ILE A 253 10.81 10.00 -1.85
CA ILE A 253 11.82 8.95 -1.73
C ILE A 253 12.86 9.32 -0.68
N ILE A 254 13.19 8.36 0.18
CA ILE A 254 14.28 8.48 1.13
C ILE A 254 15.54 7.97 0.45
N ARG A 255 16.55 8.83 0.33
CA ARG A 255 17.89 8.45 -0.13
C ARG A 255 18.85 8.54 1.03
N SER A 256 19.74 7.57 1.17
CA SER A 256 20.75 7.59 2.21
C SER A 256 22.09 7.19 1.61
N ARG A 257 23.16 7.81 2.12
CA ARG A 257 24.51 7.49 1.72
C ARG A 257 25.42 7.58 2.92
N ILE A 258 26.31 6.60 3.04
CA ILE A 258 27.43 6.67 3.97
C ILE A 258 28.74 6.56 3.19
N GLU A 259 29.57 7.60 3.29
CA GLU A 259 30.89 7.66 2.68
C GLU A 259 31.93 7.83 3.78
N GLY A 260 32.80 6.82 3.94
CA GLY A 260 33.69 6.73 5.09
C GLY A 260 32.92 6.74 6.41
N ARG A 261 32.92 7.89 7.09
CA ARG A 261 32.23 8.12 8.37
C ARG A 261 31.23 9.27 8.31
N VAL A 262 30.78 9.66 7.13
CA VAL A 262 29.79 10.71 6.93
C VAL A 262 28.48 10.08 6.46
N LEU A 263 27.43 10.18 7.26
CA LEU A 263 26.08 9.72 6.92
C LEU A 263 25.25 10.93 6.47
N THR A 264 24.72 10.87 5.27
CA THR A 264 23.78 11.88 4.75
C THR A 264 22.48 11.20 4.33
N ILE A 265 21.36 11.81 4.69
CA ILE A 265 20.02 11.38 4.30
C ILE A 265 19.32 12.55 3.61
N TRP A 266 18.68 12.25 2.48
CA TRP A 266 17.85 13.17 1.73
C TRP A 266 16.42 12.64 1.68
N ILE A 267 15.47 13.55 1.79
CA ILE A 267 14.10 13.36 1.34
C ILE A 267 14.01 14.06 -0.02
N SER A 268 13.69 13.29 -1.05
CA SER A 268 13.52 13.80 -2.41
C SER A 268 12.06 13.68 -2.86
N GLY A 269 11.64 14.61 -3.71
CA GLY A 269 10.31 14.66 -4.33
C GLY A 269 10.40 15.26 -5.72
N THR A 270 9.27 15.67 -6.27
CA THR A 270 9.20 16.34 -7.58
C THR A 270 9.57 17.83 -7.49
N SER A 271 9.92 18.42 -8.63
CA SER A 271 10.16 19.87 -8.72
C SER A 271 8.93 20.68 -8.37
N GLU A 272 7.73 20.21 -8.72
CA GLU A 272 6.45 20.79 -8.35
C GLU A 272 6.27 20.83 -6.83
N LEU A 273 6.53 19.70 -6.16
CA LEU A 273 6.43 19.61 -4.70
C LEU A 273 7.45 20.53 -4.00
N LYS A 274 8.69 20.62 -4.52
CA LYS A 274 9.70 21.54 -3.98
C LYS A 274 9.24 23.00 -4.06
N LYS A 275 8.68 23.42 -5.19
CA LYS A 275 8.11 24.77 -5.35
C LYS A 275 6.95 25.00 -4.38
N GLN A 276 6.07 24.02 -4.19
CA GLN A 276 4.96 24.10 -3.24
C GLN A 276 5.44 24.33 -1.80
N ILE A 277 6.51 23.64 -1.39
CA ILE A 277 7.12 23.78 -0.05
C ILE A 277 7.78 25.15 0.15
N GLN A 278 8.39 25.71 -0.90
CA GLN A 278 9.08 27.00 -0.85
C GLN A 278 8.13 28.19 -0.95
N GLY A 279 7.05 28.09 -1.73
CA GLY A 279 6.05 29.15 -1.88
C GLY A 279 5.03 29.24 -0.73
N SER A 280 5.15 28.39 0.30
CA SER A 280 4.30 28.40 1.49
C SER A 280 4.95 29.13 2.68
N GLU A 281 6.01 29.89 2.44
CA GLU A 281 6.69 30.79 3.39
C GLU A 281 6.26 32.23 3.15
#